data_AF-A0A8J8BY53-F1
#
_entry.id   AF-A0A8J8BY53-F1
#
_cell.length_a   1.000
_cell.length_b   1.000
_cell.length_c   1.000
_cell.angle_alpha   90.00
_cell.angle_beta   90.00
_cell.angle_gamma   90.00
#
_symmetry.space_group_name_H-M   'P 1'
#
loop_
_entity.id
_entity.type
_entity.pdbx_description
1 polymer ?
#
loop_
_entity_poly.entity_id
_entity_poly.type
_entity_poly.pdbx_seq_one_letter_code
_entity_poly.pdbx_strand_id
1 'polypeptide(L)' 'MRLSRTFKFDAAHKLVDYPGVCRRIHGHTYTLTVTVEGEPDDTGMIIDFFDIKKVVEETVITKVDHTYL' A
#
# COMPACT_ATOMS: atom_id res chain seq x y z
N MET A 1 -15.66 4.65 13.69
CA MET A 1 -14.40 4.06 14.22
C MET A 1 -13.41 3.94 13.06
N ARG A 2 -12.08 3.97 13.32
CA ARG A 2 -11.05 3.81 12.28
C ARG A 2 -10.16 2.61 12.58
N LEU A 3 -9.90 1.82 11.55
CA LEU A 3 -9.03 0.65 11.57
C LEU A 3 -7.95 0.82 10.51
N SER A 4 -6.67 0.78 10.91
CA SER A 4 -5.56 0.94 9.98
C SER A 4 -4.69 -0.32 9.93
N ARG A 5 -4.22 -0.66 8.73
CA ARG A 5 -3.27 -1.74 8.48
C ARG A 5 -2.17 -1.26 7.54
N THR A 6 -0.93 -1.62 7.87
CA THR A 6 0.26 -1.21 7.10
C THR A 6 0.85 -2.40 6.35
N PHE A 7 1.26 -2.14 5.11
CA PHE A 7 1.90 -3.06 4.18
C PHE A 7 3.22 -2.47 3.70
N LYS A 8 4.11 -3.33 3.19
CA LYS A 8 5.37 -2.91 2.56
C LYS A 8 5.50 -3.62 1.22
N PHE A 9 6.12 -2.94 0.26
CA PHE A 9 6.53 -3.51 -1.02
C PHE A 9 7.78 -2.80 -1.51
N ASP A 10 8.58 -3.49 -2.32
CA ASP A 10 9.81 -2.95 -2.89
C ASP A 10 9.59 -2.65 -4.38
N ALA A 11 9.89 -1.44 -4.83
CA ALA A 11 9.78 -1.09 -6.25
C ALA A 11 10.86 -0.09 -6.68
N ALA A 12 11.19 -0.13 -7.97
CA ALA A 12 12.07 0.83 -8.62
C ALA A 12 11.25 1.87 -9.41
N HIS A 13 11.77 3.08 -9.55
CA HIS A 13 11.16 4.12 -10.37
C HIS A 13 12.18 5.19 -10.82
N LYS A 14 11.73 6.11 -11.69
CA LYS A 14 12.41 7.38 -11.96
C LYS A 14 11.38 8.49 -12.13
N LEU A 15 11.71 9.70 -11.69
CA LEU A 15 10.86 10.87 -11.93
C LEU A 15 11.20 11.49 -13.28
N VAL A 16 10.22 11.51 -14.19
CA VAL A 16 10.34 12.19 -15.49
C VAL A 16 10.31 13.69 -15.27
N ASP A 17 11.12 14.44 -16.02
CA ASP A 17 11.24 15.91 -15.95
C ASP A 17 11.60 16.47 -14.56
N TYR A 18 12.24 15.67 -13.71
CA TYR A 18 12.71 16.10 -12.39
C TYR A 18 14.18 16.58 -12.43
N PRO A 19 14.51 17.77 -11.90
CA PRO A 19 15.88 18.29 -11.96
C PRO A 19 16.85 17.59 -11.00
N GLY A 20 16.35 16.95 -9.94
CA GLY A 20 17.16 16.32 -8.89
C GLY A 20 17.60 14.88 -9.17
N VAL A 21 18.24 14.25 -8.17
CA VAL A 21 18.85 12.91 -8.31
C VAL A 21 17.84 11.80 -8.63
N CYS A 22 16.59 11.96 -8.21
CA CYS A 22 15.50 11.00 -8.44
C CYS A 22 15.08 10.86 -9.91
N ARG A 23 15.67 11.66 -10.82
CA ARG A 23 15.53 11.48 -12.28
C ARG A 23 16.22 10.21 -12.79
N ARG A 24 17.17 9.68 -12.01
CA ARG A 24 17.85 8.41 -12.28
C ARG A 24 16.99 7.26 -11.76
N ILE A 25 17.15 6.07 -12.36
CA ILE A 25 16.53 4.85 -11.83
C ILE A 25 17.07 4.60 -10.42
N HIS A 26 16.17 4.43 -9.48
CA HIS A 26 16.43 4.07 -8.09
C HIS A 26 15.22 3.31 -7.53
N GLY A 27 15.27 2.83 -6.30
CA GLY A 27 14.15 2.12 -5.70
C GLY A 27 13.97 2.44 -4.23
N HIS A 28 12.83 2.01 -3.70
CA HIS A 28 12.44 2.21 -2.30
C HIS A 28 11.73 0.96 -1.77
N THR A 29 11.84 0.76 -0.47
CA THR A 29 10.86 -0.01 0.29
C THR A 29 9.71 0.93 0.66
N TYR A 30 8.63 0.85 -0.09
CA TYR A 30 7.44 1.66 0.13
C TYR A 30 6.65 1.14 1.33
N THR A 31 6.02 2.07 2.06
CA THR A 31 5.10 1.75 3.16
C THR A 31 3.70 2.24 2.76
N LEU A 32 2.73 1.32 2.71
CA LEU A 32 1.34 1.60 2.38
C LEU A 32 0.49 1.42 3.64
N THR A 33 -0.12 2.49 4.15
CA THR A 33 -1.09 2.40 5.24
C THR A 33 -2.50 2.55 4.69
N VAL A 34 -3.30 1.51 4.85
CA VAL A 34 -4.72 1.47 4.47
C VAL A 34 -5.55 1.69 5.72
N THR A 35 -6.45 2.67 5.66
CA THR A 35 -7.38 2.98 6.77
C THR A 35 -8.81 2.76 6.29
N VAL A 36 -9.56 1.97 7.05
CA VAL A 36 -10.99 1.74 6.88
C VAL A 36 -11.73 2.49 7.97
N GLU A 37 -12.75 3.24 7.58
CA GLU A 37 -13.63 3.97 8.50
C GLU A 37 -15.05 3.40 8.38
N GLY A 38 -15.67 3.14 9.52
CA GLY A 38 -17.01 2.56 9.58
C GLY A 38 -17.54 2.43 10.99
N GLU A 39 -18.79 1.98 11.09
CA GLU A 39 -19.41 1.56 12.34
C GLU A 39 -19.11 0.08 12.58
N PRO A 40 -18.70 -0.31 13.79
CA PRO A 40 -18.56 -1.71 14.11
C PRO A 40 -19.92 -2.42 14.10
N ASP A 41 -19.93 -3.67 13.65
CA ASP A 41 -21.09 -4.55 13.76
C ASP A 41 -21.27 -5.09 15.20
N ASP A 42 -22.19 -6.04 15.38
CA ASP A 42 -22.47 -6.66 16.68
C ASP A 42 -21.26 -7.40 17.29
N THR A 43 -20.23 -7.69 16.49
CA THR A 43 -18.97 -8.28 16.95
C THR A 43 -17.94 -7.25 17.38
N GLY A 44 -18.22 -5.96 17.18
CA GLY A 44 -17.31 -4.86 17.49
C GLY A 44 -16.27 -4.60 16.40
N MET A 45 -16.40 -5.22 15.21
CA MET A 45 -15.45 -5.07 14.11
C MET A 45 -16.06 -4.29 12.96
N ILE A 46 -15.24 -3.49 12.26
CA ILE A 46 -15.65 -2.87 10.99
C ILE A 46 -15.46 -3.86 9.84
N ILE A 47 -14.35 -4.61 9.87
CA ILE A 47 -13.94 -5.59 8.86
C ILE A 47 -12.82 -6.47 9.46
N ASP A 48 -12.72 -7.72 9.02
CA ASP A 48 -11.61 -8.60 9.38
C ASP A 48 -10.30 -8.11 8.75
N PHE A 49 -9.20 -8.19 9.50
CA PHE A 49 -7.88 -7.89 8.97
C PHE A 49 -7.47 -8.79 7.79
N PHE A 50 -7.89 -10.05 7.78
CA PHE A 50 -7.63 -10.98 6.69
C PHE A 50 -8.24 -10.49 5.37
N ASP A 51 -9.46 -9.95 5.41
CA ASP A 51 -10.12 -9.40 4.23
C ASP A 51 -9.41 -8.15 3.72
N ILE A 52 -9.00 -7.23 4.63
CA ILE A 52 -8.16 -6.08 4.25
C ILE A 52 -6.88 -6.57 3.56
N LYS A 53 -6.21 -7.58 4.13
CA LYS A 53 -4.98 -8.13 3.53
C LYS A 53 -5.24 -8.64 2.12
N LYS A 54 -6.24 -9.50 1.96
CA LYS A 54 -6.56 -10.15 0.70
C LYS A 54 -6.82 -9.12 -0.39
N VAL A 55 -7.69 -8.14 -0.12
CA VAL A 55 -8.00 -7.08 -1.07
C VAL A 55 -6.76 -6.26 -1.43
N VAL A 56 -5.97 -5.83 -0.44
CA VAL A 56 -4.78 -4.99 -0.70
C VAL A 56 -3.71 -5.75 -1.46
N GLU A 57 -3.51 -7.04 -1.17
CA GLU A 57 -2.55 -7.86 -1.91
C GLU A 57 -2.97 -8.09 -3.37
N GLU A 58 -4.22 -8.48 -3.60
CA GLU A 58 -4.75 -8.76 -4.95
C GLU A 58 -4.87 -7.49 -5.81
N THR A 59 -5.18 -6.34 -5.21
CA THR A 59 -5.48 -5.12 -5.97
C THR A 59 -4.30 -4.17 -6.11
N VAL A 60 -3.37 -4.18 -5.15
CA VAL A 60 -2.23 -3.25 -5.09
C VAL A 60 -0.91 -4.00 -5.09
N ILE A 61 -0.59 -4.75 -4.03
CA ILE A 61 0.78 -5.26 -3.78
C ILE A 61 1.26 -6.12 -4.95
N THR A 62 0.45 -7.07 -5.43
CA THR A 62 0.81 -7.95 -6.57
C THR A 62 1.13 -7.20 -7.86
N LYS A 63 0.70 -5.95 -8.02
CA LYS A 63 0.96 -5.13 -9.21
C LYS A 63 2.21 -4.28 -9.10
N VAL A 64 2.67 -3.99 -7.88
CA VAL A 64 3.72 -3.01 -7.63
C VAL A 64 4.96 -3.62 -6.98
N ASP A 65 4.82 -4.72 -6.24
CA ASP A 65 5.94 -5.37 -5.57
C ASP A 65 6.91 -6.02 -6.56
N HIS A 66 8.20 -5.77 -6.34
CA HIS A 66 9.30 -6.19 -7.22
C HIS A 66 9.14 -5.72 -8.68
N THR A 67 8.49 -4.57 -8.90
CA THR A 67 8.31 -4.00 -10.25
C THR A 67 9.07 -2.69 -10.45
N TYR A 68 9.09 -2.24 -11.71
CA TYR A 68 9.50 -0.89 -12.08
C TYR A 68 8.24 -0.06 -12.42
N LEU A 69 8.05 1.07 -11.71
CA LEU A 69 6.91 1.98 -11.83
C LEU A 69 7.07 3.02 -12.95
#